data_AF-A0A939M4A9-F1
#
_entry.id   AF-A0A939M4A9-F1
#
_cell.length_a   1.000
_cell.length_b   1.000
_cell.length_c   1.000
_cell.angle_alpha   90.00
_cell.angle_beta   90.00
_cell.angle_gamma   90.00
#
_symmetry.space_group_name_H-M   'P 1'
#
loop_
_entity.id
_entity.type
_entity.pdbx_description
1 polymer ?
#
loop_
_entity_poly.entity_id
_entity_poly.type
_entity_poly.pdbx_seq_one_letter_code
_entity_poly.pdbx_strand_id
1 'polypeptide(L)'
;MSSLEGLIQRKDPETLRSQFGVLRRQIHQFMETEEETRLKENPKPTEEEIYMAAFKEWLEPQVRDAIALMYRKGYASQSSGFHGTKFEVQQIDGLFTVDESTRAALNLMGVEVLRGADIGAPNNKLVTILRFRAKDPSIAKMKEQWDAIAAALPKKQLPSGIQPICDRVEIFREEYAPDHASLEATRDKYIQYLRTVTVP
;
A
#
# COMPACT_ATOMS: atom_id res chain seq x y z
N MET A 1 -36.86 38.20 0.22
CA MET A 1 -35.54 38.00 -0.42
C MET A 1 -34.97 36.69 0.10
N SER A 2 -34.82 35.74 -0.82
CA SER A 2 -34.24 34.41 -0.63
C SER A 2 -32.72 34.50 -0.77
N SER A 3 -31.98 33.87 0.15
CA SER A 3 -30.74 33.14 -0.18
C SER A 3 -30.32 32.38 1.09
N LEU A 4 -30.44 31.04 1.17
CA LEU A 4 -29.58 30.09 0.47
C LEU A 4 -28.08 30.36 0.66
N GLU A 5 -27.67 30.81 1.85
CA GLU A 5 -26.27 30.81 2.28
C GLU A 5 -26.07 29.81 3.42
N GLY A 6 -25.55 28.64 3.07
CA GLY A 6 -24.67 27.91 4.00
C GLY A 6 -25.26 26.74 4.77
N LEU A 7 -26.24 25.99 4.24
CA LEU A 7 -26.41 24.58 4.63
C LEU A 7 -25.27 23.74 4.04
N ILE A 8 -24.03 24.01 4.49
CA ILE A 8 -23.00 22.97 4.46
C ILE A 8 -23.47 21.98 5.53
N GLN A 9 -24.22 20.97 5.10
CA GLN A 9 -24.45 19.77 5.90
C GLN A 9 -23.06 19.22 6.24
N ARG A 10 -22.52 19.59 7.41
CA ARG A 10 -21.43 18.86 8.03
C ARG A 10 -21.98 17.46 8.23
N LYS A 11 -21.60 16.53 7.35
CA LYS A 11 -21.92 15.11 7.53
C LYS A 11 -21.51 14.74 8.95
N ASP A 12 -22.45 14.20 9.70
CA ASP A 12 -22.19 13.71 11.05
C ASP A 12 -21.00 12.73 11.00
N PRO A 13 -19.96 12.92 11.83
CA PRO A 13 -18.78 12.07 11.83
C PRO A 13 -19.08 10.57 12.01
N GLU A 14 -20.14 10.20 12.73
CA GLU A 14 -20.52 8.79 12.88
C GLU A 14 -21.11 8.21 11.59
N THR A 15 -21.96 8.99 10.91
CA THR A 15 -22.48 8.66 9.58
C THR A 15 -21.36 8.48 8.55
N LEU A 16 -20.31 9.31 8.59
CA LEU A 16 -19.16 9.16 7.68
C LEU A 16 -18.35 7.88 7.99
N ARG A 17 -18.15 7.58 9.28
CA ARG A 17 -17.43 6.36 9.73
C ARG A 17 -18.15 5.08 9.35
N SER A 18 -19.48 5.04 9.44
CA SER A 18 -20.25 3.86 9.04
C SER A 18 -20.14 3.58 7.54
N GLN A 19 -20.06 4.63 6.72
CA GLN A 19 -19.91 4.51 5.26
C GLN A 19 -18.58 3.87 4.85
N PHE A 20 -17.46 4.18 5.52
CA PHE A 20 -16.19 3.51 5.27
C PHE A 20 -16.23 2.02 5.59
N GLY A 21 -16.87 1.63 6.70
CA GLY A 21 -17.06 0.23 7.04
C GLY A 21 -17.93 -0.53 6.05
N VAL A 22 -18.98 0.09 5.53
CA VAL A 22 -19.81 -0.48 4.45
C VAL A 22 -18.98 -0.64 3.18
N LEU A 23 -18.27 0.40 2.76
CA LEU A 23 -17.44 0.39 1.56
C LEU A 23 -16.38 -0.71 1.61
N ARG A 24 -15.62 -0.82 2.71
CA ARG A 24 -14.60 -1.84 2.86
C ARG A 24 -15.19 -3.25 2.74
N ARG A 25 -16.33 -3.52 3.37
CA ARG A 25 -16.99 -4.84 3.26
C ARG A 25 -17.39 -5.16 1.82
N GLN A 26 -17.97 -4.20 1.11
CA GLN A 26 -18.34 -4.37 -0.29
C GLN A 26 -17.12 -4.65 -1.17
N ILE A 27 -16.00 -3.96 -0.91
CA ILE A 27 -14.75 -4.18 -1.64
C ILE A 27 -14.18 -5.55 -1.35
N HIS A 28 -14.18 -6.02 -0.10
CA HIS A 28 -13.65 -7.34 0.24
C HIS A 28 -14.50 -8.46 -0.38
N GLN A 29 -15.83 -8.34 -0.40
CA GLN A 29 -16.72 -9.27 -1.10
C GLN A 29 -16.46 -9.28 -2.62
N PHE A 30 -16.23 -8.10 -3.20
CA PHE A 30 -15.88 -7.99 -4.61
C PHE A 30 -14.52 -8.65 -4.91
N MET A 31 -13.53 -8.45 -4.05
CA MET A 31 -12.21 -9.08 -4.18
C MET A 31 -12.27 -10.61 -4.08
N GLU A 32 -13.09 -11.17 -3.20
CA GLU A 32 -13.32 -12.62 -3.12
C GLU A 32 -13.82 -13.16 -4.47
N THR A 33 -14.78 -12.47 -5.09
CA THR A 33 -15.32 -12.84 -6.41
C THR A 33 -14.28 -12.71 -7.53
N GLU A 34 -13.45 -11.65 -7.48
CA GLU A 34 -12.35 -11.47 -8.42
C GLU A 34 -11.29 -12.58 -8.27
N GLU A 35 -10.93 -12.95 -7.04
CA GLU A 35 -9.99 -14.05 -6.76
C GLU A 35 -10.51 -15.38 -7.31
N GLU A 36 -11.76 -15.75 -7.01
CA GLU A 36 -12.37 -16.98 -7.52
C GLU A 36 -12.34 -17.02 -9.06
N THR A 37 -12.66 -15.89 -9.70
CA THR A 37 -12.64 -15.76 -11.17
C THR A 37 -11.21 -15.88 -11.70
N ARG A 38 -10.24 -15.18 -11.10
CA ARG A 38 -8.82 -15.25 -11.44
C ARG A 38 -8.32 -16.68 -11.38
N LEU A 39 -8.54 -17.38 -10.28
CA LEU A 39 -8.06 -18.76 -10.08
C LEU A 39 -8.71 -19.75 -11.05
N LYS A 40 -9.97 -19.53 -11.44
CA LYS A 40 -10.68 -20.37 -12.41
C LYS A 40 -10.21 -20.14 -13.85
N GLU A 41 -10.06 -18.88 -14.26
CA GLU A 41 -9.87 -18.52 -15.67
C GLU A 41 -8.40 -18.33 -16.05
N ASN A 42 -7.59 -17.83 -15.13
CA ASN A 42 -6.19 -17.55 -15.36
C ASN A 42 -5.42 -17.66 -14.03
N PRO A 43 -5.04 -18.86 -13.56
CA PRO A 43 -4.32 -18.99 -12.28
C PRO A 43 -2.82 -18.66 -12.39
N LYS A 44 -2.30 -18.37 -13.60
CA LYS A 44 -0.87 -18.14 -13.80
C LYS A 44 -0.49 -16.72 -13.41
N PRO A 45 0.46 -16.52 -12.47
CA PRO A 45 0.88 -15.18 -12.09
C PRO A 45 1.70 -14.53 -13.19
N THR A 46 1.59 -13.22 -13.28
CA THR A 46 2.46 -12.37 -14.09
C THR A 46 3.81 -12.19 -13.42
N GLU A 47 4.83 -11.74 -14.16
CA GLU A 47 6.14 -11.42 -13.59
C GLU A 47 6.03 -10.41 -12.44
N GLU A 48 5.19 -9.39 -12.59
CA GLU A 48 4.96 -8.38 -11.55
C GLU A 48 4.36 -8.99 -10.28
N GLU A 49 3.38 -9.90 -10.42
CA GLU A 49 2.76 -10.62 -9.29
C GLU A 49 3.74 -11.58 -8.61
N ILE A 50 4.65 -12.20 -9.37
CA ILE A 50 5.75 -12.99 -8.81
C ILE A 50 6.67 -12.12 -7.94
N TYR A 51 7.02 -10.92 -8.41
CA TYR A 51 7.84 -9.99 -7.62
C TYR A 51 7.12 -9.47 -6.37
N MET A 52 5.82 -9.20 -6.46
CA MET A 52 4.99 -8.78 -5.32
C MET A 52 4.64 -9.95 -4.38
N ALA A 53 4.82 -11.19 -4.86
CA ALA A 53 4.33 -12.44 -4.25
C ALA A 53 2.85 -12.35 -3.83
N ALA A 54 2.04 -11.79 -4.72
CA ALA A 54 0.60 -11.66 -4.57
C ALA A 54 -0.05 -11.47 -5.94
N PHE A 55 -1.24 -12.04 -6.14
CA PHE A 55 -2.10 -11.65 -7.25
C PHE A 55 -2.59 -10.22 -7.03
N LYS A 56 -2.76 -9.45 -8.11
CA LYS A 56 -3.30 -8.08 -7.99
C LYS A 56 -4.68 -8.06 -7.34
N GLU A 57 -5.48 -9.11 -7.51
CA GLU A 57 -6.81 -9.28 -6.94
C GLU A 57 -6.79 -9.38 -5.41
N TRP A 58 -5.67 -9.81 -4.81
CA TRP A 58 -5.49 -9.84 -3.35
C TRP A 58 -5.25 -8.45 -2.74
N LEU A 59 -4.99 -7.44 -3.57
CA LEU A 59 -4.84 -6.05 -3.15
C LEU A 59 -6.16 -5.30 -3.33
N GLU A 60 -6.45 -4.40 -2.40
CA GLU A 60 -7.65 -3.57 -2.51
C GLU A 60 -7.59 -2.68 -3.77
N PRO A 61 -8.69 -2.50 -4.52
CA PRO A 61 -8.66 -1.88 -5.85
C PRO A 61 -8.04 -0.47 -5.90
N GLN A 62 -8.19 0.31 -4.84
CA GLN A 62 -7.67 1.67 -4.77
C GLN A 62 -6.15 1.76 -4.62
N VAL A 63 -5.46 0.67 -4.26
CA VAL A 63 -3.99 0.65 -4.09
C VAL A 63 -3.25 -0.10 -5.19
N ARG A 64 -3.92 -0.92 -6.00
CA ARG A 64 -3.30 -1.83 -6.99
C ARG A 64 -2.24 -1.16 -7.87
N ASP A 65 -2.63 -0.12 -8.61
CA ASP A 65 -1.74 0.55 -9.57
C ASP A 65 -0.60 1.31 -8.89
N ALA A 66 -0.89 1.91 -7.73
CA ALA A 66 0.10 2.63 -6.93
C ALA A 66 1.17 1.66 -6.41
N ILE A 67 0.75 0.50 -5.90
CA ILE A 67 1.64 -0.58 -5.45
C ILE A 67 2.50 -1.10 -6.61
N ALA A 68 1.89 -1.41 -7.75
CA ALA A 68 2.60 -1.81 -8.96
C ALA A 68 3.70 -0.80 -9.33
N LEU A 69 3.37 0.49 -9.34
CA LEU A 69 4.33 1.55 -9.64
C LEU A 69 5.41 1.69 -8.56
N MET A 70 5.05 1.56 -7.29
CA MET A 70 5.97 1.56 -6.15
C MET A 70 7.00 0.43 -6.28
N TYR A 71 6.56 -0.79 -6.62
CA TYR A 71 7.45 -1.92 -6.88
C TYR A 71 8.41 -1.65 -8.04
N ARG A 72 7.90 -1.13 -9.18
CA ARG A 72 8.74 -0.75 -10.33
C ARG A 72 9.76 0.35 -10.00
N LYS A 73 9.49 1.16 -8.96
CA LYS A 73 10.39 2.20 -8.45
C LYS A 73 11.32 1.72 -7.32
N GLY A 74 11.19 0.48 -6.87
CA GLY A 74 12.03 -0.12 -5.83
C GLY A 74 11.51 0.09 -4.39
N TYR A 75 10.21 0.30 -4.21
CA TYR A 75 9.55 0.39 -2.90
C TYR A 75 8.78 -0.89 -2.62
N ALA A 76 9.24 -1.63 -1.62
CA ALA A 76 8.67 -2.91 -1.24
C ALA A 76 7.67 -2.74 -0.09
N SER A 77 6.38 -2.84 -0.39
CA SER A 77 5.33 -2.79 0.63
C SER A 77 5.10 -4.16 1.26
N GLN A 78 4.78 -4.17 2.55
CA GLN A 78 4.37 -5.32 3.35
C GLN A 78 2.86 -5.36 3.60
N SER A 79 2.20 -4.19 3.64
CA SER A 79 0.76 -4.10 3.83
C SER A 79 0.20 -2.89 3.06
N SER A 80 -1.09 -2.92 2.72
CA SER A 80 -1.75 -1.83 2.01
C SER A 80 -3.26 -1.78 2.23
N GLY A 81 -3.87 -0.61 1.99
CA GLY A 81 -5.32 -0.44 1.91
C GLY A 81 -5.96 0.21 3.14
N PHE A 82 -7.21 -0.18 3.43
CA PHE A 82 -8.01 0.32 4.54
C PHE A 82 -7.41 -0.01 5.91
N HIS A 83 -7.18 1.03 6.71
CA HIS A 83 -6.61 0.97 8.04
C HIS A 83 -7.40 1.82 9.04
N GLY A 84 -7.02 1.73 10.32
CA GLY A 84 -7.69 2.42 11.42
C GLY A 84 -8.95 1.69 11.88
N THR A 85 -9.50 2.11 13.01
CA THR A 85 -10.64 1.43 13.64
C THR A 85 -11.96 1.64 12.89
N LYS A 86 -12.03 2.62 12.00
CA LYS A 86 -13.22 2.93 11.18
C LYS A 86 -12.93 2.90 9.68
N PHE A 87 -11.78 2.35 9.28
CA PHE A 87 -11.38 2.17 7.87
C PHE A 87 -11.28 3.48 7.07
N GLU A 88 -11.12 4.60 7.75
CA GLU A 88 -11.00 5.92 7.15
C GLU A 88 -9.54 6.30 6.89
N VAL A 89 -8.59 5.54 7.44
CA VAL A 89 -7.16 5.71 7.16
C VAL A 89 -6.82 4.83 5.96
N GLN A 90 -6.04 5.37 5.05
CA GLN A 90 -5.39 4.64 3.98
C GLN A 90 -3.92 4.53 4.33
N GLN A 91 -3.35 3.33 4.21
CA GLN A 91 -1.96 3.08 4.54
C GLN A 91 -1.29 2.17 3.50
N ILE A 92 -0.03 2.43 3.22
CA ILE A 92 0.92 1.49 2.63
C ILE A 92 2.15 1.54 3.53
N ASP A 93 2.54 0.39 4.05
CA ASP A 93 3.75 0.26 4.84
C ASP A 93 4.64 -0.85 4.30
N GLY A 94 5.92 -0.78 4.63
CA GLY A 94 6.88 -1.80 4.26
C GLY A 94 8.31 -1.41 4.53
N LEU A 95 9.23 -2.26 4.09
CA LEU A 95 10.66 -2.05 4.25
C LEU A 95 11.19 -1.22 3.10
N PHE A 96 11.00 0.09 3.19
CA PHE A 96 11.64 1.06 2.30
C PHE A 96 12.02 2.31 3.09
N THR A 97 12.78 3.19 2.46
CA THR A 97 13.13 4.52 2.99
C THR A 97 12.60 5.61 2.07
N VAL A 98 12.36 6.79 2.63
CA VAL A 98 11.97 8.00 1.90
C VAL A 98 12.93 9.09 2.38
N ASP A 99 13.61 9.77 1.45
CA ASP A 99 14.49 10.89 1.79
C ASP A 99 13.68 12.13 2.22
N GLU A 100 14.34 13.10 2.85
CA GLU A 100 13.67 14.28 3.39
C GLU A 100 12.99 15.15 2.32
N SER A 101 13.53 15.21 1.10
CA SER A 101 12.92 15.98 0.02
C SER A 101 11.60 15.34 -0.46
N THR A 102 11.61 14.02 -0.60
CA THR A 102 10.42 13.24 -0.93
C THR A 102 9.41 13.27 0.22
N ARG A 103 9.86 13.17 1.48
CA ARG A 103 9.00 13.33 2.67
C ARG A 103 8.30 14.69 2.66
N ALA A 104 9.02 15.78 2.40
CA ALA A 104 8.44 17.11 2.33
C ALA A 104 7.38 17.22 1.23
N ALA A 105 7.64 16.66 0.04
CA ALA A 105 6.68 16.62 -1.06
C ALA A 105 5.40 15.84 -0.68
N LEU A 106 5.54 14.68 -0.04
CA LEU A 106 4.40 13.87 0.42
C LEU A 106 3.61 14.58 1.53
N ASN A 107 4.27 15.26 2.46
CA ASN A 107 3.60 16.04 3.50
C ASN A 107 2.72 17.16 2.92
N LEU A 108 3.18 17.82 1.84
CA LEU A 108 2.37 18.84 1.14
C LEU A 108 1.10 18.24 0.49
N MET A 109 1.11 16.95 0.19
CA MET A 109 -0.05 16.21 -0.30
C MET A 109 -0.98 15.73 0.83
N GLY A 110 -0.67 16.04 2.10
CA GLY A 110 -1.41 15.57 3.27
C GLY A 110 -1.12 14.12 3.66
N VAL A 111 0.05 13.60 3.28
CA VAL A 111 0.49 12.23 3.59
C VAL A 111 1.48 12.26 4.73
N GLU A 112 1.22 11.47 5.76
CA GLU A 112 2.15 11.26 6.85
C GLU A 112 3.17 10.18 6.46
N VAL A 113 4.45 10.51 6.61
CA VAL A 113 5.56 9.55 6.48
C VAL A 113 6.09 9.23 7.87
N LEU A 114 5.80 8.03 8.36
CA LEU A 114 6.22 7.58 9.69
C LEU A 114 7.26 6.47 9.57
N ARG A 115 8.16 6.39 10.54
CA ARG A 115 9.09 5.29 10.76
C ARG A 115 8.65 4.48 11.97
N GLY A 116 9.09 3.23 12.10
CA GLY A 116 8.76 2.41 13.27
C GLY A 116 9.10 3.08 14.61
N ALA A 117 10.15 3.92 14.66
CA ALA A 117 10.46 4.72 15.85
C ALA A 117 9.35 5.74 16.20
N ASP A 118 8.69 6.34 15.20
CA ASP A 118 7.65 7.36 15.36
C ASP A 118 6.34 6.77 15.91
N ILE A 119 6.18 5.45 15.84
CA ILE A 119 5.00 4.73 16.33
C ILE A 119 5.29 3.84 17.55
N GLY A 120 6.39 4.10 18.26
CA GLY A 120 6.74 3.37 19.48
C GLY A 120 7.27 1.95 19.25
N ALA A 121 7.72 1.63 18.02
CA ALA A 121 8.40 0.39 17.68
C ALA A 121 9.90 0.65 17.38
N PRO A 122 10.71 1.05 18.39
CA PRO A 122 12.10 1.49 18.19
C PRO A 122 13.03 0.41 17.66
N ASN A 123 12.66 -0.87 17.80
CA ASN A 123 13.41 -2.01 17.25
C ASN A 123 13.07 -2.29 15.78
N ASN A 124 12.00 -1.70 15.26
CA ASN A 124 11.58 -1.84 13.87
C ASN A 124 11.77 -0.52 13.10
N LYS A 125 12.96 0.08 13.21
CA LYS A 125 13.30 1.34 12.53
C LYS A 125 13.21 1.27 11.02
N LEU A 126 13.07 0.08 10.43
CA LEU A 126 13.14 -0.18 8.99
C LEU A 126 11.80 -0.02 8.29
N VAL A 127 10.68 -0.19 9.01
CA VAL A 127 9.34 0.01 8.44
C VAL A 127 9.11 1.51 8.22
N THR A 128 8.77 1.86 6.98
CA THR A 128 8.13 3.13 6.64
C THR A 128 6.65 2.91 6.49
N ILE A 129 5.86 3.85 6.97
CA ILE A 129 4.43 3.92 6.80
C ILE A 129 4.13 5.21 6.03
N LEU A 130 3.47 5.07 4.88
CA LEU A 130 2.81 6.16 4.18
C LEU A 130 1.34 6.06 4.51
N ARG A 131 0.75 7.10 5.11
CA ARG A 131 -0.68 7.09 5.42
C ARG A 131 -1.34 8.44 5.23
N PHE A 132 -2.61 8.43 4.90
CA PHE A 132 -3.46 9.61 4.90
C PHE A 132 -4.87 9.24 5.38
N ARG A 133 -5.62 10.24 5.83
CA ARG A 133 -7.03 10.08 6.21
C ARG A 133 -7.89 10.44 5.01
N ALA A 134 -8.66 9.48 4.50
CA ALA A 134 -9.61 9.73 3.42
C ALA A 134 -10.74 10.63 3.91
N LYS A 135 -11.07 11.66 3.12
CA LYS A 135 -12.14 12.61 3.43
C LYS A 135 -13.52 12.10 3.03
N ASP A 136 -13.56 11.23 2.02
CA ASP A 136 -14.77 10.66 1.44
C ASP A 136 -14.62 9.15 1.28
N PRO A 137 -15.67 8.35 1.53
CA PRO A 137 -15.70 6.92 1.25
C PRO A 137 -15.84 6.69 -0.26
N SER A 138 -14.80 7.00 -1.01
CA SER A 138 -14.78 6.91 -2.48
C SER A 138 -13.49 6.26 -2.96
N ILE A 139 -13.64 5.09 -3.60
CA ILE A 139 -12.51 4.33 -4.17
C ILE A 139 -11.76 5.16 -5.20
N ALA A 140 -12.47 5.88 -6.07
CA ALA A 140 -11.86 6.73 -7.09
C ALA A 140 -10.98 7.83 -6.47
N LYS A 141 -11.46 8.51 -5.42
CA LYS A 141 -10.68 9.57 -4.74
C LYS A 141 -9.47 9.00 -3.98
N MET A 142 -9.64 7.86 -3.31
CA MET A 142 -8.53 7.20 -2.63
C MET A 142 -7.48 6.72 -3.62
N LYS A 143 -7.91 6.19 -4.76
CA LYS A 143 -7.05 5.79 -5.87
C LYS A 143 -6.27 6.96 -6.44
N GLU A 144 -6.94 8.07 -6.75
CA GLU A 144 -6.30 9.29 -7.26
C GLU A 144 -5.17 9.76 -6.33
N GLN A 145 -5.43 9.77 -5.02
CA GLN A 145 -4.41 10.12 -4.02
C GLN A 145 -3.25 9.12 -4.03
N TRP A 146 -3.52 7.82 -4.08
CA TRP A 146 -2.48 6.79 -4.12
C TRP A 146 -1.63 6.84 -5.39
N ASP A 147 -2.27 7.06 -6.55
CA ASP A 147 -1.59 7.21 -7.83
C ASP A 147 -0.66 8.44 -7.80
N ALA A 148 -1.11 9.56 -7.22
CA ALA A 148 -0.31 10.76 -7.04
C ALA A 148 0.89 10.52 -6.09
N ILE A 149 0.69 9.79 -4.99
CA ILE A 149 1.76 9.41 -4.05
C ILE A 149 2.81 8.56 -4.77
N ALA A 150 2.38 7.51 -5.46
CA ALA A 150 3.27 6.62 -6.19
C ALA A 150 4.03 7.35 -7.30
N ALA A 151 3.40 8.33 -7.96
CA ALA A 151 4.04 9.19 -8.95
C ALA A 151 5.15 10.07 -8.35
N ALA A 152 4.94 10.62 -7.15
CA ALA A 152 5.89 11.49 -6.46
C ALA A 152 7.16 10.78 -5.96
N LEU A 153 7.10 9.46 -5.74
CA LEU A 153 8.26 8.69 -5.27
C LEU A 153 9.37 8.61 -6.34
N PRO A 154 10.65 8.89 -6.03
CA PRO A 154 11.75 8.75 -6.99
C PRO A 154 12.11 7.27 -7.23
N LYS A 155 12.55 6.93 -8.44
CA LYS A 155 13.03 5.57 -8.76
C LYS A 155 14.37 5.29 -8.04
N LYS A 156 14.50 4.12 -7.41
CA LYS A 156 15.73 3.68 -6.74
C LYS A 156 16.67 2.92 -7.68
N GLN A 157 17.98 2.96 -7.40
CA GLN A 157 19.03 2.33 -8.22
C GLN A 157 19.17 0.82 -8.00
N LEU A 158 18.84 0.32 -6.81
CA LEU A 158 18.86 -1.11 -6.50
C LEU A 158 17.56 -1.78 -6.98
N PRO A 159 17.60 -3.07 -7.40
CA PRO A 159 16.39 -3.79 -7.73
C PRO A 159 15.43 -3.82 -6.55
N SER A 160 14.14 -3.85 -6.86
CA SER A 160 13.03 -3.99 -5.92
C SER A 160 13.31 -5.14 -4.95
N GLY A 161 13.72 -4.81 -3.73
CA GLY A 161 13.95 -5.78 -2.67
C GLY A 161 12.64 -6.48 -2.35
N ILE A 162 12.60 -7.80 -2.48
CA ILE A 162 11.37 -8.56 -2.40
C ILE A 162 11.00 -8.75 -0.92
N GLN A 163 10.21 -7.82 -0.40
CA GLN A 163 9.46 -7.96 0.84
C GLN A 163 8.00 -7.84 0.45
N PRO A 164 7.29 -8.95 0.34
CA PRO A 164 5.98 -8.98 -0.28
C PRO A 164 4.86 -8.50 0.65
N ILE A 165 3.73 -8.18 0.01
CA ILE A 165 2.62 -7.34 0.53
C ILE A 165 1.58 -8.13 1.33
N CYS A 166 1.75 -9.44 1.46
CA CYS A 166 0.64 -10.31 1.82
C CYS A 166 1.01 -11.30 2.92
N ASP A 167 0.08 -11.50 3.86
CA ASP A 167 0.16 -12.57 4.85
C ASP A 167 0.12 -13.97 4.18
N ARG A 168 -0.27 -14.05 2.91
CA ARG A 168 -0.34 -15.28 2.09
C ARG A 168 0.86 -15.48 1.17
N VAL A 169 1.98 -14.82 1.44
CA VAL A 169 3.17 -14.86 0.59
C VAL A 169 3.75 -16.25 0.42
N GLU A 170 3.80 -17.02 1.50
CA GLU A 170 4.33 -18.38 1.48
C GLU A 170 3.43 -19.25 0.58
N ILE A 171 2.11 -19.16 0.78
CA ILE A 171 1.09 -19.81 -0.06
C ILE A 171 1.27 -19.41 -1.53
N PHE A 172 1.41 -18.12 -1.83
CA PHE A 172 1.57 -17.66 -3.21
C PHE A 172 2.78 -18.29 -3.89
N ARG A 173 3.90 -18.34 -3.18
CA ARG A 173 5.16 -18.87 -3.70
C ARG A 173 5.09 -20.37 -3.90
N GLU A 174 4.59 -21.10 -2.92
CA GLU A 174 4.49 -22.56 -2.97
C GLU A 174 3.53 -23.02 -4.06
N GLU A 175 2.37 -22.38 -4.18
CA GLU A 175 1.32 -22.82 -5.10
C GLU A 175 1.49 -22.28 -6.53
N TYR A 176 1.97 -21.05 -6.69
CA TYR A 176 1.93 -20.35 -7.98
C TYR A 176 3.31 -19.96 -8.54
N ALA A 177 4.39 -20.00 -7.74
CA ALA A 177 5.75 -19.68 -8.20
C ALA A 177 6.87 -20.54 -7.55
N PRO A 178 6.74 -21.88 -7.47
CA PRO A 178 7.64 -22.72 -6.66
C PRO A 178 9.09 -22.76 -7.16
N ASP A 179 9.30 -22.59 -8.47
CA ASP A 179 10.62 -22.72 -9.10
C ASP A 179 11.38 -21.38 -9.25
N HIS A 180 10.86 -20.28 -8.72
CA HIS A 180 11.40 -18.95 -9.01
C HIS A 180 12.63 -18.61 -8.14
N ALA A 181 13.83 -18.80 -8.69
CA ALA A 181 15.14 -18.65 -8.04
C ALA A 181 15.56 -17.20 -7.62
N SER A 182 14.68 -16.20 -7.64
CA SER A 182 15.08 -14.77 -7.54
C SER A 182 15.13 -14.18 -6.13
N LEU A 183 14.74 -14.92 -5.09
CA LEU A 183 14.35 -14.30 -3.82
C LEU A 183 15.47 -14.22 -2.78
N GLU A 184 16.26 -15.28 -2.59
CA GLU A 184 17.30 -15.32 -1.55
C GLU A 184 18.42 -14.31 -1.84
N ALA A 185 18.96 -14.31 -3.06
CA ALA A 185 20.04 -13.41 -3.44
C ALA A 185 19.63 -11.92 -3.43
N THR A 186 18.37 -11.61 -3.77
CA THR A 186 17.86 -10.22 -3.76
C THR A 186 17.58 -9.74 -2.33
N ARG A 187 17.05 -10.63 -1.47
CA ARG A 187 16.86 -10.37 -0.03
C ARG A 187 18.19 -10.10 0.66
N ASP A 188 19.22 -10.90 0.39
CA ASP A 188 20.53 -10.75 1.02
C ASP A 188 21.21 -9.44 0.62
N LYS A 189 21.15 -9.07 -0.66
CA LYS A 189 21.65 -7.77 -1.15
C LYS A 189 20.94 -6.59 -0.48
N TYR A 190 19.64 -6.69 -0.25
CA TYR A 190 18.88 -5.63 0.43
C TYR A 190 19.22 -5.54 1.92
N ILE A 191 19.34 -6.67 2.62
CA ILE A 191 19.77 -6.71 4.03
C ILE A 191 21.18 -6.10 4.17
N GLN A 192 22.09 -6.42 3.25
CA GLN A 192 23.42 -5.80 3.21
C GLN A 192 23.33 -4.29 2.98
N TYR A 193 22.54 -3.82 2.02
CA TYR A 193 22.32 -2.38 1.80
C TYR A 193 21.82 -1.69 3.06
N LEU A 194 20.78 -2.22 3.71
CA LEU A 194 20.24 -1.66 4.94
C LEU A 194 21.32 -1.53 6.02
N ARG A 195 22.18 -2.52 6.18
CA ARG A 195 23.33 -2.47 7.11
C ARG A 195 24.33 -1.37 6.74
N THR A 196 24.53 -1.08 5.46
CA THR A 196 25.45 -0.01 5.01
C THR A 196 24.88 1.40 5.15
N VAL A 197 23.57 1.59 5.00
CA VAL A 197 22.92 2.92 5.10
C VAL A 197 22.39 3.26 6.49
N THR A 198 22.51 2.35 7.46
CA THR A 198 22.12 2.58 8.86
C THR A 198 23.30 2.69 9.83
N VAL A 199 24.54 2.73 9.32
CA VAL A 199 25.69 3.14 10.15
C VAL A 199 25.66 4.67 10.27
N PRO A 200 25.68 5.24 11.50
CA PRO A 200 25.71 6.69 11.70
C PRO A 200 26.97 7.34 11.15
#